data_AF-E6SFB1-F1
#
_entry.id   AF-E6SFB1-F1
#
_cell.length_a   1.000
_cell.length_b   1.000
_cell.length_c   1.000
_cell.angle_alpha   90.00
_cell.angle_beta   90.00
_cell.angle_gamma   90.00
#
_symmetry.space_group_name_H-M   'P 1'
#
loop_
_entity.id
_entity.type
_entity.pdbx_description
1 polymer ?
#
loop_
_entity_poly.entity_id
_entity_poly.type
_entity_poly.pdbx_seq_one_letter_code
_entity_poly.pdbx_strand_id
1 'polypeptide(L)'
;MLAVALLLRILGVELMVRLGRRLPAGGSRLLSAVVLVLANLLPIWAVLEGRFGVGDALLLYWVENLVVWFTTMVRLLTVRDPAHASRARSWVTGDRDRARLFGLRFGAFTAVHGVLSAVLIARVGLQGRLLDWAAAAALILFSHALSLGLHWFGRQERTRATAEWAMTAPYPRLLALHITVIGGFVLMGGPGSGIVDDVSAITVLMGGKLLIDLGFHVVEHLGPARATRSELDRPAETSTKRYTVHK
;
A
#
# COMPACT_ATOMS: atom_id res chain seq x y z
N MET A 1 -12.70 -26.24 4.93
CA MET A 1 -13.00 -25.08 5.80
C MET A 1 -12.11 -25.03 7.06
N LEU A 2 -11.89 -26.15 7.76
CA LEU A 2 -11.00 -26.22 8.93
C LEU A 2 -9.55 -25.81 8.65
N ALA A 3 -8.93 -26.27 7.55
CA ALA A 3 -7.54 -25.93 7.22
C ALA A 3 -7.31 -24.43 6.96
N VAL A 4 -8.24 -23.76 6.25
CA VAL A 4 -8.17 -22.32 5.99
C VAL A 4 -8.36 -21.51 7.28
N ALA A 5 -9.28 -21.92 8.15
CA ALA A 5 -9.47 -21.28 9.45
C ALA A 5 -8.26 -21.46 10.38
N LEU A 6 -7.61 -22.62 10.35
CA LEU A 6 -6.39 -22.89 11.11
C LEU A 6 -5.21 -22.05 10.59
N LEU A 7 -5.07 -21.93 9.26
CA LEU A 7 -4.02 -21.13 8.62
C LEU A 7 -4.18 -19.63 8.96
N LEU A 8 -5.41 -19.11 8.91
CA LEU A 8 -5.72 -17.72 9.27
C LEU A 8 -5.56 -17.45 10.78
N ARG A 9 -5.68 -18.48 11.63
CA ARG A 9 -5.33 -18.41 13.05
C ARG A 9 -3.83 -18.33 13.27
N ILE A 10 -3.09 -19.24 12.62
CA ILE A 10 -1.62 -19.34 12.76
C ILE A 10 -0.95 -18.06 12.24
N LEU A 11 -1.47 -17.47 11.16
CA LEU A 11 -0.96 -16.22 10.59
C LEU A 11 -1.34 -14.96 11.40
N GLY A 12 -2.03 -15.11 12.54
CA GLY A 12 -2.44 -14.00 13.40
C GLY A 12 -3.55 -13.11 12.82
N VAL A 13 -4.04 -13.39 11.61
CA VAL A 13 -5.09 -12.60 10.94
C VAL A 13 -6.39 -12.61 11.76
N GLU A 14 -6.76 -13.75 12.34
CA GLU A 14 -7.95 -13.81 13.20
C GLU A 14 -7.79 -12.93 14.46
N LEU A 15 -6.59 -12.87 15.04
CA LEU A 15 -6.29 -12.00 16.17
C LEU A 15 -6.44 -10.53 15.77
N MET A 16 -5.88 -10.13 14.63
CA MET A 16 -6.01 -8.76 14.11
C MET A 16 -7.48 -8.39 13.87
N VAL A 17 -8.27 -9.27 13.28
CA VAL A 17 -9.71 -9.04 13.07
C VAL A 17 -10.46 -8.89 14.41
N ARG A 18 -10.16 -9.76 15.38
CA ARG A 18 -10.76 -9.69 16.73
C ARG A 18 -10.37 -8.40 17.45
N LEU A 19 -9.10 -7.98 17.37
CA LEU A 19 -8.62 -6.72 17.93
C LEU A 19 -9.31 -5.53 17.27
N GLY A 20 -9.45 -5.51 15.95
CA GLY A 20 -10.15 -4.45 15.23
C GLY A 20 -11.63 -4.30 15.61
N ARG A 21 -12.28 -5.41 15.99
CA ARG A 21 -13.66 -5.41 16.50
C ARG A 21 -13.79 -4.93 17.95
N ARG A 22 -12.75 -5.15 18.77
CA ARG A 22 -12.76 -4.83 20.20
C ARG A 22 -12.25 -3.42 20.50
N LEU A 23 -11.26 -2.95 19.73
CA LEU A 23 -10.64 -1.65 19.96
C LEU A 23 -11.55 -0.51 19.46
N PRO A 24 -11.57 0.63 20.17
CA PRO A 24 -12.23 1.84 19.68
C PRO A 24 -11.56 2.32 18.39
N ALA A 25 -12.29 3.10 17.58
CA ALA A 25 -11.80 3.58 16.28
C ALA A 25 -10.48 4.36 16.38
N GLY A 26 -10.29 5.15 17.44
CA GLY A 26 -9.03 5.83 17.72
C GLY A 26 -7.89 4.84 18.02
N GLY A 27 -8.16 3.83 18.86
CA GLY A 27 -7.16 2.82 19.25
C GLY A 27 -6.65 1.98 18.08
N SER A 28 -7.54 1.51 17.19
CA SER A 28 -7.10 0.76 16.00
C SER A 28 -6.25 1.62 15.05
N ARG A 29 -6.60 2.91 14.90
CA ARG A 29 -5.84 3.85 14.05
C ARG A 29 -4.48 4.17 14.65
N LEU A 30 -4.41 4.40 15.97
CA LEU A 30 -3.15 4.61 16.68
C LEU A 30 -2.25 3.40 16.56
N LEU A 31 -2.78 2.19 16.80
CA LEU A 31 -1.99 0.96 16.70
C LEU A 31 -1.42 0.76 15.29
N SER A 32 -2.23 0.90 14.24
CA SER A 32 -1.72 0.75 12.87
C SER A 32 -0.73 1.86 12.49
N ALA A 33 -0.94 3.09 12.97
CA ALA A 33 -0.01 4.20 12.74
C ALA A 33 1.33 3.97 13.45
N VAL A 34 1.34 3.53 14.71
CA VAL A 34 2.57 3.21 15.45
C VAL A 34 3.35 2.11 14.73
N VAL A 35 2.68 1.04 14.31
CA VAL A 35 3.35 -0.05 13.57
C VAL A 35 3.89 0.43 12.22
N LEU A 36 3.16 1.28 11.50
CA LEU A 36 3.65 1.90 10.26
C LEU A 36 4.89 2.77 10.50
N VAL A 37 4.90 3.55 11.57
CA VAL A 37 6.06 4.39 11.93
C VAL A 37 7.25 3.49 12.27
N LEU A 38 7.07 2.47 13.10
CA LEU A 38 8.13 1.53 13.44
C LEU A 38 8.67 0.80 12.19
N ALA A 39 7.80 0.43 11.25
CA ALA A 39 8.18 -0.20 9.98
C ALA A 39 9.10 0.66 9.12
N ASN A 40 8.91 1.98 9.16
CA ASN A 40 9.71 2.93 8.40
C ASN A 40 10.93 3.45 9.19
N LEU A 41 10.90 3.44 10.52
CA LEU A 41 12.05 3.81 11.34
C LEU A 41 13.16 2.76 11.29
N LEU A 42 12.83 1.47 11.17
CA LEU A 42 13.84 0.42 11.07
C LEU A 42 14.83 0.63 9.92
N PRO A 43 14.40 0.84 8.66
CA PRO A 43 15.34 1.07 7.57
C PRO A 43 16.06 2.43 7.69
N ILE A 44 15.44 3.46 8.27
CA ILE A 44 16.12 4.74 8.57
C ILE A 44 17.26 4.51 9.57
N TRP A 45 16.98 3.79 10.66
CA TRP A 45 17.99 3.43 11.65
C TRP A 45 19.12 2.60 11.03
N ALA A 46 18.80 1.64 10.16
CA ALA A 46 19.81 0.87 9.45
C ALA A 46 20.71 1.73 8.54
N VAL A 47 20.17 2.78 7.90
CA VAL A 47 20.97 3.77 7.14
C VAL A 47 21.90 4.57 8.06
N LEU A 48 21.40 5.03 9.21
CA LEU A 48 22.21 5.78 10.18
C LEU A 48 23.36 4.96 10.77
N GLU A 49 23.16 3.65 10.94
CA GLU A 49 24.19 2.70 11.37
C GLU A 49 25.14 2.27 10.24
N GLY A 50 24.96 2.80 9.02
CA GLY A 50 25.75 2.41 7.84
C GLY A 50 25.50 0.98 7.37
N ARG A 51 24.39 0.36 7.77
CA ARG A 51 23.99 -1.00 7.37
C ARG A 51 23.23 -1.03 6.06
N PHE A 52 22.56 0.06 5.71
CA PHE A 52 21.85 0.24 4.44
C PHE A 52 22.40 1.44 3.67
N GLY A 53 22.53 1.25 2.36
CA GLY A 53 22.82 2.31 1.39
C GLY A 53 21.63 2.58 0.47
N VAL A 54 21.91 3.27 -0.63
CA VAL A 54 20.89 3.66 -1.63
C VAL A 54 20.20 2.44 -2.24
N GLY A 55 20.98 1.43 -2.63
CA GLY A 55 20.45 0.21 -3.23
C GLY A 55 19.49 -0.54 -2.31
N ASP A 56 19.77 -0.54 -1.01
CA ASP A 56 18.91 -1.15 0.01
C ASP A 56 17.57 -0.40 0.12
N ALA A 57 17.59 0.94 0.11
CA ALA A 57 16.38 1.75 0.11
C ALA A 57 15.53 1.52 -1.15
N LEU A 58 16.16 1.47 -2.33
CA LEU A 58 15.48 1.17 -3.60
C LEU A 58 14.81 -0.21 -3.57
N LEU A 59 15.51 -1.22 -3.06
CA LEU A 59 14.96 -2.57 -2.92
C LEU A 59 13.74 -2.58 -1.99
N LEU A 60 13.84 -1.93 -0.82
CA LEU A 60 12.73 -1.88 0.14
C LEU A 60 11.52 -1.12 -0.38
N TYR A 61 11.72 -0.04 -1.12
CA TYR A 61 10.65 0.70 -1.79
C TYR A 61 9.96 -0.15 -2.86
N TRP A 62 10.71 -0.93 -3.61
CA TRP A 62 10.11 -1.90 -4.54
C TRP A 62 9.31 -2.99 -3.81
N VAL A 63 9.85 -3.53 -2.71
CA VAL A 63 9.13 -4.51 -1.86
C VAL A 63 7.84 -3.91 -1.29
N GLU A 64 7.86 -2.67 -0.80
CA GLU A 64 6.66 -1.99 -0.32
C GLU A 64 5.59 -1.90 -1.41
N ASN A 65 5.97 -1.55 -2.65
CA ASN A 65 5.03 -1.51 -3.78
C ASN A 65 4.40 -2.88 -4.05
N LEU A 66 5.17 -3.97 -3.93
CA LEU A 66 4.65 -5.33 -4.07
C LEU A 66 3.63 -5.67 -2.97
N VAL A 67 3.90 -5.27 -1.72
CA VAL A 67 2.97 -5.48 -0.60
C VAL A 67 1.70 -4.64 -0.78
N VAL A 68 1.82 -3.38 -1.19
CA VAL A 68 0.68 -2.50 -1.49
C VAL A 68 -0.18 -3.06 -2.62
N TRP A 69 0.44 -3.57 -3.68
CA TRP A 69 -0.26 -4.25 -4.79
C TRP A 69 -1.07 -5.43 -4.27
N PHE A 70 -0.45 -6.32 -3.49
CA PHE A 70 -1.10 -7.51 -2.95
C PHE A 70 -2.27 -7.16 -2.00
N THR A 71 -2.05 -6.25 -1.07
CA THR A 71 -3.10 -5.85 -0.11
C THR A 71 -4.27 -5.14 -0.77
N THR A 72 -4.01 -4.30 -1.78
CA THR A 72 -5.06 -3.65 -2.58
C THR A 72 -5.85 -4.66 -3.40
N MET A 73 -5.18 -5.68 -3.95
CA MET A 73 -5.84 -6.81 -4.61
C MET A 73 -6.83 -7.50 -3.66
N VAL A 74 -6.41 -7.79 -2.42
CA VAL A 74 -7.29 -8.39 -1.41
C VAL A 74 -8.48 -7.48 -1.12
N ARG A 75 -8.26 -6.16 -1.01
CA ARG A 75 -9.35 -5.20 -0.82
C ARG A 75 -10.34 -5.25 -1.97
N LEU A 76 -9.89 -5.13 -3.22
CA LEU A 76 -10.78 -5.16 -4.39
C LEU A 76 -11.55 -6.48 -4.52
N LEU A 77 -10.91 -7.61 -4.24
CA LEU A 77 -11.56 -8.93 -4.28
C LEU A 77 -12.58 -9.15 -3.15
N THR A 78 -12.53 -8.36 -2.08
CA THR A 78 -13.37 -8.54 -0.89
C THR A 78 -14.25 -7.33 -0.53
N VAL A 79 -14.19 -6.26 -1.32
CA VAL A 79 -15.02 -5.05 -1.17
C VAL A 79 -16.49 -5.41 -1.35
N ARG A 80 -17.35 -4.81 -0.53
CA ARG A 80 -18.81 -4.95 -0.57
C ARG A 80 -19.38 -3.58 -0.87
N ASP A 81 -19.17 -3.17 -2.12
CA ASP A 81 -19.46 -1.82 -2.60
C ASP A 81 -20.94 -1.46 -2.41
N PRO A 82 -21.28 -0.50 -1.53
CA PRO A 82 -22.66 -0.09 -1.29
C PRO A 82 -23.28 0.67 -2.48
N ALA A 83 -22.47 1.33 -3.33
CA ALA A 83 -22.96 2.11 -4.46
C ALA A 83 -23.41 1.23 -5.64
N HIS A 84 -22.89 0.00 -5.74
CA HIS A 84 -23.21 -0.95 -6.81
C HIS A 84 -24.06 -2.14 -6.34
N ALA A 85 -24.75 -2.02 -5.19
CA ALA A 85 -25.53 -3.09 -4.57
C ALA A 85 -26.62 -3.69 -5.49
N SER A 86 -27.10 -2.96 -6.50
CA SER A 86 -28.08 -3.42 -7.49
C SER A 86 -27.50 -4.38 -8.56
N ARG A 87 -26.17 -4.51 -8.67
CA ARG A 87 -25.50 -5.40 -9.66
C ARG A 87 -24.84 -6.64 -9.06
N ALA A 88 -24.74 -6.75 -7.74
CA ALA A 88 -23.97 -7.80 -7.06
C ALA A 88 -24.87 -8.82 -6.31
N ARG A 89 -25.48 -9.75 -7.06
CA ARG A 89 -26.11 -10.97 -6.50
C ARG A 89 -25.05 -12.01 -6.10
N SER A 90 -24.17 -11.71 -5.14
CA SER A 90 -23.40 -12.75 -4.43
C SER A 90 -22.65 -12.16 -3.23
N TRP A 91 -22.80 -12.77 -2.06
CA TRP A 91 -22.21 -12.31 -0.80
C TRP A 91 -20.70 -12.65 -0.68
N VAL A 92 -20.13 -13.20 -1.77
CA VAL A 92 -18.81 -13.83 -1.88
C VAL A 92 -17.88 -13.12 -2.87
N THR A 93 -18.34 -12.17 -3.68
CA THR A 93 -17.53 -11.61 -4.78
C THR A 93 -17.39 -10.10 -4.68
N GLY A 94 -16.18 -9.61 -4.34
CA GLY A 94 -15.82 -8.22 -4.59
C GLY A 94 -15.73 -7.91 -6.09
N ASP A 95 -15.17 -6.75 -6.44
CA ASP A 95 -15.13 -6.28 -7.82
C ASP A 95 -13.96 -6.94 -8.59
N ARG A 96 -14.26 -8.08 -9.22
CA ARG A 96 -13.27 -8.86 -9.98
C ARG A 96 -12.72 -8.12 -11.19
N ASP A 97 -13.52 -7.26 -11.83
CA ASP A 97 -13.09 -6.55 -13.03
C ASP A 97 -12.13 -5.42 -12.66
N ARG A 98 -12.44 -4.65 -11.62
CA ARG A 98 -11.50 -3.67 -11.07
C ARG A 98 -10.26 -4.34 -10.46
N ALA A 99 -10.41 -5.48 -9.79
CA ALA A 99 -9.27 -6.26 -9.28
C ALA A 99 -8.33 -6.71 -10.42
N ARG A 100 -8.87 -7.27 -11.51
CA ARG A 100 -8.08 -7.65 -12.70
C ARG A 100 -7.41 -6.44 -13.33
N LEU A 101 -8.16 -5.35 -13.54
CA LEU A 101 -7.64 -4.13 -14.16
C LEU A 101 -6.51 -3.50 -13.34
N PHE A 102 -6.72 -3.39 -12.02
CA PHE A 102 -5.70 -2.95 -11.08
C PHE A 102 -4.50 -3.90 -11.10
N GLY A 103 -4.74 -5.21 -11.05
CA GLY A 103 -3.72 -6.24 -11.12
C GLY A 103 -2.78 -6.08 -12.30
N LEU A 104 -3.34 -5.90 -13.49
CA LEU A 104 -2.58 -5.73 -14.72
C LEU A 104 -1.85 -4.39 -14.78
N ARG A 105 -2.55 -3.27 -14.53
CA ARG A 105 -1.95 -1.93 -14.66
C ARG A 105 -0.90 -1.66 -13.58
N PHE A 106 -1.26 -1.94 -12.33
CA PHE A 106 -0.38 -1.77 -11.19
C PHE A 106 0.74 -2.80 -11.17
N GLY A 107 0.44 -4.05 -11.57
CA GLY A 107 1.45 -5.10 -11.70
C GLY A 107 2.49 -4.76 -12.76
N ALA A 108 2.06 -4.29 -13.95
CA ALA A 108 2.97 -3.84 -15.00
C ALA A 108 3.84 -2.66 -14.52
N PHE A 109 3.25 -1.69 -13.83
CA PHE A 109 3.99 -0.60 -13.20
C PHE A 109 5.03 -1.10 -12.17
N THR A 110 4.64 -2.01 -11.28
CA THR A 110 5.53 -2.60 -10.26
C THR A 110 6.68 -3.39 -10.90
N ALA A 111 6.40 -4.07 -12.03
CA ALA A 111 7.42 -4.78 -12.80
C ALA A 111 8.43 -3.83 -13.44
N VAL A 112 7.96 -2.78 -14.14
CA VAL A 112 8.83 -1.76 -14.76
C VAL A 112 9.66 -1.05 -13.70
N HIS A 113 9.05 -0.65 -12.59
CA HIS A 113 9.77 -0.05 -11.46
C HIS A 113 10.80 -1.02 -10.86
N GLY A 114 10.49 -2.32 -10.79
CA GLY A 114 11.42 -3.36 -10.35
C GLY A 114 12.64 -3.49 -11.26
N VAL A 115 12.45 -3.45 -12.58
CA VAL A 115 13.55 -3.43 -13.54
C VAL A 115 14.42 -2.18 -13.34
N LEU A 116 13.81 -1.00 -13.22
CA LEU A 116 14.54 0.24 -12.95
C LEU A 116 15.33 0.14 -11.63
N SER A 117 14.69 -0.35 -10.57
CA SER A 117 15.33 -0.52 -9.26
C SER A 117 16.51 -1.48 -9.35
N ALA A 118 16.37 -2.62 -10.04
CA ALA A 118 17.44 -3.59 -10.24
C ALA A 118 18.62 -3.01 -11.03
N VAL A 119 18.35 -2.20 -12.07
CA VAL A 119 19.40 -1.50 -12.83
C VAL A 119 20.16 -0.52 -11.93
N LEU A 120 19.46 0.29 -11.14
CA LEU A 120 20.09 1.24 -10.23
C LEU A 120 20.88 0.53 -9.12
N ILE A 121 20.30 -0.52 -8.52
CA ILE A 121 20.97 -1.37 -7.54
C ILE A 121 22.25 -1.99 -8.12
N ALA A 122 22.24 -2.43 -9.37
CA ALA A 122 23.44 -2.95 -10.03
C ALA A 122 24.55 -1.89 -10.21
N ARG A 123 24.21 -0.59 -10.17
CA ARG A 123 25.18 0.51 -10.21
C ARG A 123 25.71 0.90 -8.83
N VAL A 124 24.85 0.93 -7.82
CA VAL A 124 25.17 1.44 -6.47
C VAL A 124 25.53 0.35 -5.46
N GLY A 125 25.20 -0.90 -5.77
CA GLY A 125 25.42 -2.04 -4.89
C GLY A 125 24.35 -2.21 -3.80
N LEU A 126 24.42 -3.35 -3.11
CA LEU A 126 23.65 -3.66 -1.91
C LEU A 126 24.61 -3.79 -0.74
N GLN A 127 24.34 -3.11 0.36
CA GLN A 127 25.19 -3.13 1.56
C GLN A 127 24.57 -3.96 2.69
N GLY A 128 23.23 -4.04 2.72
CA GLY A 128 22.47 -4.75 3.74
C GLY A 128 22.82 -6.22 3.86
N ARG A 129 22.55 -6.78 5.03
CA ARG A 129 22.60 -8.23 5.24
C ARG A 129 21.23 -8.83 4.96
N LEU A 130 21.19 -10.13 4.63
CA LEU A 130 19.94 -10.85 4.41
C LEU A 130 18.93 -10.69 5.56
N LEU A 131 19.42 -10.74 6.80
CA LEU A 131 18.58 -10.57 7.99
C LEU A 131 17.99 -9.16 8.10
N ASP A 132 18.69 -8.14 7.63
CA ASP A 132 18.23 -6.75 7.69
C ASP A 132 17.11 -6.52 6.69
N TRP A 133 17.27 -7.03 5.47
CA TRP A 133 16.19 -7.02 4.48
C TRP A 133 15.01 -7.87 4.93
N ALA A 134 15.25 -9.07 5.48
CA ALA A 134 14.19 -9.93 5.96
C ALA A 134 13.38 -9.26 7.08
N ALA A 135 14.06 -8.61 8.03
CA ALA A 135 13.41 -7.87 9.11
C ALA A 135 12.59 -6.68 8.60
N ALA A 136 13.17 -5.86 7.71
CA ALA A 136 12.47 -4.72 7.12
C ALA A 136 11.26 -5.15 6.26
N ALA A 137 11.44 -6.13 5.38
CA ALA A 137 10.37 -6.67 4.55
C ALA A 137 9.25 -7.29 5.40
N ALA A 138 9.60 -8.06 6.45
CA ALA A 138 8.63 -8.64 7.37
C ALA A 138 7.83 -7.56 8.10
N LEU A 139 8.48 -6.46 8.52
CA LEU A 139 7.82 -5.38 9.24
C LEU A 139 6.93 -4.53 8.32
N ILE A 140 7.34 -4.27 7.09
CA ILE A 140 6.51 -3.65 6.03
C ILE A 140 5.27 -4.53 5.79
N LEU A 141 5.47 -5.83 5.54
CA LEU A 141 4.38 -6.78 5.32
C LEU A 141 3.42 -6.80 6.52
N PHE A 142 3.97 -6.88 7.73
CA PHE A 142 3.19 -6.88 8.96
C PHE A 142 2.38 -5.60 9.12
N SER A 143 2.95 -4.43 8.83
CA SER A 143 2.25 -3.15 8.93
C SER A 143 1.00 -3.09 8.05
N HIS A 144 1.12 -3.53 6.79
CA HIS A 144 0.01 -3.55 5.84
C HIS A 144 -1.00 -4.67 6.14
N ALA A 145 -0.52 -5.86 6.53
CA ALA A 145 -1.38 -6.97 6.95
C ALA A 145 -2.19 -6.60 8.20
N LEU A 146 -1.57 -5.91 9.16
CA LEU A 146 -2.23 -5.41 10.36
C LEU A 146 -3.30 -4.37 10.00
N SER A 147 -3.00 -3.42 9.10
CA SER A 147 -4.00 -2.46 8.63
C SER A 147 -5.20 -3.15 7.97
N LEU A 148 -4.94 -4.14 7.10
CA LEU A 148 -5.97 -4.95 6.45
C LEU A 148 -6.79 -5.76 7.48
N GLY A 149 -6.15 -6.37 8.46
CA GLY A 149 -6.81 -7.15 9.50
C GLY A 149 -7.69 -6.29 10.43
N LEU A 150 -7.11 -5.22 10.99
CA LEU A 150 -7.79 -4.34 11.94
C LEU A 150 -8.94 -3.57 11.26
N HIS A 151 -8.66 -2.88 10.16
CA HIS A 151 -9.57 -1.89 9.61
C HIS A 151 -10.49 -2.47 8.54
N TRP A 152 -9.91 -3.12 7.53
CA TRP A 152 -10.69 -3.66 6.41
C TRP A 152 -11.65 -4.77 6.83
N PHE A 153 -11.13 -5.77 7.57
CA PHE A 153 -11.92 -6.91 8.02
C PHE A 153 -12.51 -6.73 9.42
N GLY A 154 -11.75 -6.23 10.39
CA GLY A 154 -12.22 -6.02 11.77
C GLY A 154 -13.33 -4.97 11.84
N ARG A 155 -13.01 -3.75 11.38
CA ARG A 155 -13.90 -2.58 11.43
C ARG A 155 -14.89 -2.46 10.27
N GLN A 156 -14.92 -3.44 9.37
CA GLN A 156 -15.81 -3.50 8.20
C GLN A 156 -15.67 -2.29 7.26
N GLU A 157 -14.46 -1.74 7.06
CA GLU A 157 -14.28 -0.72 6.01
C GLU A 157 -14.71 -1.24 4.64
N ARG A 158 -14.53 -2.54 4.39
CA ARG A 158 -14.97 -3.20 3.14
C ARG A 158 -16.44 -3.02 2.80
N THR A 159 -17.32 -2.76 3.76
CA THR A 159 -18.76 -2.54 3.53
C THR A 159 -19.13 -1.07 3.33
N ARG A 160 -18.17 -0.18 3.58
CA ARG A 160 -18.33 1.28 3.50
C ARG A 160 -17.38 1.89 2.48
N ALA A 161 -16.53 1.09 1.85
CA ALA A 161 -15.62 1.51 0.81
C ALA A 161 -16.26 1.17 -0.54
N THR A 162 -16.09 2.07 -1.49
CA THR A 162 -16.48 1.82 -2.88
C THR A 162 -15.29 1.19 -3.61
N ALA A 163 -15.56 0.42 -4.66
CA ALA A 163 -14.48 -0.27 -5.38
C ALA A 163 -13.53 0.72 -6.06
N GLU A 164 -14.04 1.89 -6.48
CA GLU A 164 -13.26 2.99 -7.05
C GLU A 164 -12.28 3.58 -6.03
N TRP A 165 -12.74 3.87 -4.81
CA TRP A 165 -11.87 4.33 -3.74
C TRP A 165 -10.79 3.31 -3.40
N ALA A 166 -11.16 2.03 -3.26
CA ALA A 166 -10.20 0.97 -2.94
C ALA A 166 -9.11 0.82 -4.03
N MET A 167 -9.46 1.07 -5.30
CA MET A 167 -8.52 1.00 -6.42
C MET A 167 -7.52 2.17 -6.44
N THR A 168 -7.96 3.36 -6.01
CA THR A 168 -7.19 4.61 -6.12
C THR A 168 -6.47 5.00 -4.83
N ALA A 169 -6.90 4.46 -3.68
CA ALA A 169 -6.30 4.67 -2.37
C ALA A 169 -4.76 4.52 -2.31
N PRO A 170 -4.11 3.56 -3.00
CA PRO A 170 -2.65 3.43 -2.90
C PRO A 170 -1.85 4.49 -3.69
N TYR A 171 -2.45 5.18 -4.67
CA TYR A 171 -1.73 6.07 -5.61
C TYR A 171 -0.93 7.21 -4.97
N PRO A 172 -1.43 7.91 -3.94
CA PRO A 172 -0.66 9.00 -3.33
C PRO A 172 0.66 8.52 -2.69
N ARG A 173 0.67 7.32 -2.10
CA ARG A 173 1.87 6.69 -1.53
C ARG A 173 2.92 6.37 -2.60
N LEU A 174 2.48 5.91 -3.77
CA LEU A 174 3.38 5.60 -4.89
C LEU A 174 3.98 6.87 -5.49
N LEU A 175 3.19 7.93 -5.59
CA LEU A 175 3.69 9.23 -6.05
C LEU A 175 4.78 9.74 -5.11
N ALA A 176 4.56 9.66 -3.79
CA ALA A 176 5.55 10.04 -2.80
C ALA A 176 6.87 9.27 -3.01
N LEU A 177 6.79 7.95 -3.14
CA LEU A 177 7.94 7.09 -3.41
C LEU A 177 8.67 7.46 -4.72
N HIS A 178 7.96 7.78 -5.79
CA HIS A 178 8.59 8.20 -7.05
C HIS A 178 9.30 9.54 -6.93
N ILE A 179 8.69 10.49 -6.22
CA ILE A 179 9.33 11.78 -5.92
C ILE A 179 10.60 11.54 -5.10
N THR A 180 10.57 10.63 -4.12
CA THR A 180 11.74 10.28 -3.30
C THR A 180 12.84 9.60 -4.13
N VAL A 181 12.49 8.65 -5.00
CA VAL A 181 13.45 7.92 -5.85
C VAL A 181 14.06 8.84 -6.91
N ILE A 182 13.23 9.64 -7.59
CA ILE A 182 13.69 10.59 -8.61
C ILE A 182 14.49 11.72 -7.96
N GLY A 183 14.01 12.27 -6.85
CA GLY A 183 14.72 13.29 -6.07
C GLY A 183 16.06 12.78 -5.56
N GLY A 184 16.12 11.55 -5.04
CA GLY A 184 17.36 10.89 -4.66
C GLY A 184 18.32 10.70 -5.82
N PHE A 185 17.84 10.21 -6.97
CA PHE A 185 18.67 10.07 -8.17
C PHE A 185 19.25 11.41 -8.66
N VAL A 186 18.46 12.49 -8.64
CA VAL A 186 18.92 13.83 -9.04
C VAL A 186 19.92 14.41 -8.03
N LEU A 187 19.64 14.29 -6.73
CA LEU A 187 20.49 14.81 -5.65
C LEU A 187 21.81 14.05 -5.52
N MET A 188 21.82 12.74 -5.75
CA MET A 188 23.00 11.87 -5.64
C MET A 188 23.82 11.82 -6.94
N GLY A 189 23.52 12.71 -7.88
CA GLY A 189 24.37 12.95 -9.02
C GLY A 189 23.83 12.36 -10.31
N GLY A 190 23.15 13.23 -11.08
CA GLY A 190 22.83 12.97 -12.47
C GLY A 190 24.05 12.58 -13.32
N PRO A 191 23.90 12.38 -14.64
CA PRO A 191 24.96 11.81 -15.47
C PRO A 191 26.25 12.66 -15.40
N GLY A 192 27.21 12.25 -14.57
CA GLY A 192 28.51 12.93 -14.42
C GLY A 192 28.96 13.30 -13.01
N SER A 193 28.10 13.31 -11.99
CA SER A 193 28.54 13.46 -10.59
C SER A 193 28.72 12.10 -9.92
N GLY A 194 29.82 11.92 -9.18
CA GLY A 194 30.03 10.71 -8.40
C GLY A 194 28.86 10.51 -7.44
N ILE A 195 28.32 9.28 -7.40
CA ILE A 195 27.25 8.91 -6.49
C ILE A 195 27.80 9.02 -5.08
N VAL A 196 27.51 10.14 -4.41
CA VAL A 196 27.86 10.30 -3.01
C VAL A 196 26.78 9.56 -2.23
N ASP A 197 27.14 8.45 -1.59
CA ASP A 197 26.33 7.76 -0.57
C ASP A 197 26.17 8.67 0.66
N ASP A 198 25.58 9.84 0.46
CA ASP A 198 25.38 10.80 1.51
C ASP A 198 24.21 10.32 2.38
N VAL A 199 24.59 9.68 3.48
CA VAL A 199 23.70 9.21 4.54
C VAL A 199 22.69 10.29 4.93
N SER A 200 23.08 11.57 4.88
CA SER A 200 22.17 12.68 5.21
C SER A 200 21.04 12.85 4.18
N ALA A 201 21.34 12.76 2.89
CA ALA A 201 20.36 12.86 1.81
C ALA A 201 19.37 11.70 1.83
N ILE A 202 19.86 10.46 1.98
CA ILE A 202 19.02 9.26 2.09
C ILE A 202 18.10 9.36 3.31
N THR A 203 18.65 9.75 4.46
CA THR A 203 17.87 9.88 5.70
C THR A 203 16.77 10.92 5.58
N VAL A 204 17.04 12.09 4.98
CA VAL A 204 16.04 13.14 4.75
C VAL A 204 14.94 12.65 3.82
N LEU A 205 15.30 11.96 2.73
CA LEU A 205 14.36 11.42 1.76
C LEU A 205 13.46 10.33 2.35
N MET A 206 14.03 9.41 3.14
CA MET A 206 13.27 8.38 3.86
C MET A 206 12.38 8.98 4.96
N GLY A 207 12.89 9.98 5.69
CA GLY A 207 12.11 10.71 6.69
C GLY A 207 10.94 11.46 6.07
N GLY A 208 11.16 12.16 4.96
CA GLY A 208 10.10 12.82 4.19
C GLY A 208 9.04 11.84 3.71
N LYS A 209 9.43 10.68 3.19
CA LYS A 209 8.51 9.60 2.83
C LYS A 209 7.70 9.12 4.02
N LEU A 210 8.32 8.87 5.18
CA LEU A 210 7.62 8.46 6.39
C LEU A 210 6.52 9.46 6.79
N LEU A 211 6.81 10.77 6.73
CA LEU A 211 5.82 11.81 7.03
C LEU A 211 4.64 11.78 6.07
N ILE A 212 4.91 11.63 4.77
CA ILE A 212 3.89 11.54 3.72
C ILE A 212 3.04 10.28 3.91
N ASP A 213 3.67 9.14 4.17
CA ASP A 213 2.98 7.86 4.38
C ASP A 213 2.09 7.89 5.62
N LEU A 214 2.54 8.54 6.70
CA LEU A 214 1.73 8.75 7.90
C LEU A 214 0.53 9.67 7.62
N GLY A 215 0.75 10.76 6.89
CA GLY A 215 -0.32 11.67 6.47
C GLY A 215 -1.40 10.94 5.66
N PHE A 216 -0.98 10.16 4.66
CA PHE A 216 -1.93 9.39 3.85
C PHE A 216 -2.60 8.26 4.63
N HIS A 217 -1.91 7.59 5.54
CA HIS A 217 -2.51 6.59 6.42
C HIS A 217 -3.66 7.16 7.26
N VAL A 218 -3.50 8.38 7.77
CA VAL A 218 -4.56 9.06 8.54
C VAL A 218 -5.75 9.40 7.64
N VAL A 219 -5.50 9.94 6.44
CA VAL A 219 -6.54 10.29 5.47
C VAL A 219 -7.29 9.05 4.97
N GLU A 220 -6.57 7.96 4.74
CA GLU A 220 -7.10 6.70 4.22
C GLU A 220 -8.20 6.14 5.14
N HIS A 221 -8.02 6.15 6.46
CA HIS A 221 -9.03 5.63 7.39
C HIS A 221 -10.20 6.60 7.67
N LEU A 222 -10.11 7.84 7.20
CA LEU A 222 -11.21 8.81 7.19
C LEU A 222 -11.98 8.80 5.85
N GLY A 223 -11.38 8.23 4.79
CA GLY A 223 -11.83 8.26 3.40
C GLY A 223 -13.10 7.46 3.07
N PRO A 224 -13.28 6.20 3.53
CA PRO A 224 -14.36 5.33 3.07
C PRO A 224 -15.76 5.95 3.23
N ALA A 225 -16.04 6.51 4.41
CA ALA A 225 -17.33 7.14 4.69
C ALA A 225 -17.61 8.39 3.83
N ARG A 226 -16.56 9.12 3.43
CA ARG A 226 -16.67 10.31 2.57
C ARG A 226 -16.87 9.90 1.10
N ALA A 227 -16.15 8.89 0.63
CA ALA A 227 -16.26 8.36 -0.73
C ALA A 227 -17.68 7.82 -1.00
N THR A 228 -18.25 7.04 -0.08
CA THR A 228 -19.64 6.57 -0.22
C THR A 228 -20.65 7.70 -0.26
N ARG A 229 -20.52 8.74 0.58
CA ARG A 229 -21.41 9.92 0.50
C ARG A 229 -21.30 10.61 -0.85
N SER A 230 -20.08 10.91 -1.30
CA SER A 230 -19.86 11.58 -2.58
C SER A 230 -20.40 10.79 -3.78
N GLU A 231 -20.34 9.47 -3.75
CA GLU A 231 -20.84 8.62 -4.84
C GLU A 231 -22.37 8.51 -4.83
N LEU A 232 -23.00 8.51 -3.65
CA LEU A 232 -24.46 8.58 -3.49
C LEU A 232 -25.03 9.95 -3.85
N ASP A 233 -24.30 11.02 -3.57
CA ASP A 233 -24.68 12.41 -3.86
C ASP A 233 -24.41 12.79 -5.32
N ARG A 234 -23.75 11.93 -6.10
CA ARG A 234 -23.47 12.17 -7.52
C ARG A 234 -24.81 12.15 -8.29
N PRO A 235 -25.21 13.25 -8.96
CA PRO A 235 -26.43 13.26 -9.75
C PRO A 235 -26.40 12.11 -10.76
N ALA A 236 -27.55 11.47 -10.99
CA ALA A 236 -27.72 10.34 -11.91
C ALA A 236 -27.56 10.78 -13.38
N GLU A 237 -26.42 11.36 -13.72
CA GLU A 237 -26.11 11.78 -15.08
C GLU A 237 -25.38 10.63 -15.78
N THR A 238 -25.99 10.15 -16.86
CA THR A 238 -25.45 9.27 -17.90
C THR A 238 -25.41 7.74 -17.64
N SER A 239 -26.55 7.16 -17.24
CA SER A 239 -26.90 5.77 -17.64
C SER A 239 -27.72 5.70 -18.94
N THR A 240 -27.72 6.78 -19.74
CA THR A 240 -28.47 6.92 -21.01
C THR A 240 -27.58 6.95 -22.26
N LYS A 241 -26.35 6.40 -22.20
CA LYS A 241 -25.58 6.05 -23.41
C LYS A 241 -25.29 4.56 -23.43
N ARG A 242 -26.34 3.74 -23.63
CA ARG A 242 -26.18 2.35 -24.04
C ARG A 242 -27.27 2.00 -25.05
N TYR A 243 -26.83 1.65 -26.26
CA TYR A 243 -27.57 1.13 -27.42
C TYR A 243 -28.31 2.13 -28.33
N THR A 244 -27.55 2.91 -29.12
CA THR A 244 -27.91 3.10 -30.53
C THR A 244 -27.14 2.07 -31.36
N VAL A 245 -27.82 0.97 -31.67
CA VAL A 245 -27.41 0.01 -32.70
C VAL A 245 -27.51 0.74 -34.04
N HIS A 246 -26.38 1.05 -34.66
CA HIS A 246 -26.38 1.38 -36.08
C HIS A 246 -26.65 0.09 -36.84
N LYS A 247 -27.82 0.03 -37.47
CA LYS A 247 -28.14 -0.89 -38.56
C LYS A 247 -27.39 -0.48 -39.82
#